data_AF-X7F325-F1
#
_entry.id   AF-X7F325-F1
#
_cell.length_a   1.000
_cell.length_b   1.000
_cell.length_c   1.000
_cell.angle_alpha   90.00
_cell.angle_beta   90.00
_cell.angle_gamma   90.00
#
_symmetry.space_group_name_H-M   'P 1'
#
loop_
_entity.id
_entity.type
_entity.pdbx_description
1 polymer ?
#
loop_
_entity_poly.entity_id
_entity_poly.type
_entity_poly.pdbx_seq_one_letter_code
_entity_poly.pdbx_strand_id
1 'polypeptide(L)'
;LYDDPMSCERATGFLRDPVGAFERALATIGGLPRVEAPGAGDIAVLRRADCPLRPHGGLWTGTRWAGLADQGVTILRPAMVQPLAIWGVGYAA
;
A
#
# COMPACT_ATOMS: atom_id res chain seq x y z
N LEU A 1 9.76 -10.04 13.70
CA LEU A 1 9.11 -11.29 13.22
C LEU A 1 9.69 -11.77 11.87
N TYR A 2 10.49 -10.94 11.19
CA TYR A 2 11.30 -11.23 10.01
C TYR A 2 12.37 -10.13 9.91
N ASP A 3 13.48 -10.39 9.22
CA ASP A 3 14.66 -9.52 9.13
C ASP A 3 15.21 -9.40 7.68
N ASP A 4 14.62 -10.14 6.75
CA ASP A 4 14.99 -10.12 5.34
C ASP A 4 13.73 -10.22 4.44
N PRO A 5 13.82 -9.87 3.15
CA PRO A 5 12.66 -9.91 2.25
C PRO A 5 12.03 -11.30 2.11
N MET A 6 12.80 -12.39 2.19
CA MET A 6 12.33 -13.76 2.07
C MET A 6 11.65 -14.25 3.36
N SER A 7 12.16 -13.89 4.53
CA SER A 7 11.44 -14.14 5.80
C SER A 7 10.15 -13.33 5.87
N CYS A 8 10.14 -12.09 5.37
CA CYS A 8 8.92 -11.27 5.26
C CYS A 8 7.89 -11.91 4.32
N GLU A 9 8.28 -12.35 3.13
CA GLU A 9 7.37 -13.01 2.19
C GLU A 9 6.81 -14.32 2.75
N ARG A 10 7.62 -15.13 3.44
CA ARG A 10 7.13 -16.35 4.09
C ARG A 10 6.10 -16.06 5.16
N ALA A 11 6.31 -15.02 5.96
CA ALA A 11 5.43 -14.65 7.05
C ALA A 11 4.13 -13.99 6.57
N THR A 12 4.20 -13.15 5.54
CA THR A 12 3.08 -12.28 5.14
C THR A 12 2.39 -12.74 3.87
N GLY A 13 3.11 -13.37 2.95
CA GLY A 13 2.65 -13.68 1.60
C GLY A 13 2.48 -12.44 0.70
N PHE A 14 3.06 -11.30 1.05
CA PHE A 14 2.79 -10.02 0.40
C PHE A 14 3.05 -10.00 -1.11
N LEU A 15 4.08 -10.67 -1.61
CA LEU A 15 4.34 -10.74 -3.05
C LEU A 15 3.31 -11.61 -3.79
N ARG A 16 2.81 -12.66 -3.13
CA ARG A 16 1.80 -13.58 -3.71
C ARG A 16 0.39 -13.01 -3.65
N ASP A 17 0.01 -12.45 -2.52
CA ASP A 17 -1.31 -11.87 -2.25
C ASP A 17 -1.14 -10.57 -1.44
N PRO A 18 -0.81 -9.45 -2.12
CA PRO A 18 -0.50 -8.21 -1.43
C PRO A 18 -1.73 -7.60 -0.75
N VAL A 19 -2.91 -7.77 -1.34
CA VAL A 19 -4.16 -7.23 -0.79
C VAL A 19 -4.53 -8.01 0.46
N GLY A 20 -4.60 -9.34 0.40
CA GLY A 20 -4.95 -10.14 1.58
C GLY A 20 -3.88 -10.08 2.68
N ALA A 21 -2.60 -9.89 2.33
CA ALA A 21 -1.55 -9.61 3.34
C ALA A 21 -1.84 -8.32 4.12
N PHE A 22 -2.23 -7.25 3.42
CA PHE A 22 -2.66 -6.00 4.07
C PHE A 22 -3.94 -6.17 4.87
N GLU A 23 -4.96 -6.86 4.35
CA GLU A 23 -6.21 -7.09 5.07
C GLU A 23 -6.01 -7.87 6.37
N ARG A 24 -5.14 -8.90 6.36
CA ARG A 24 -4.75 -9.63 7.58
C ARG A 24 -4.06 -8.72 8.59
N ALA A 25 -3.20 -7.80 8.14
CA ALA A 25 -2.56 -6.83 9.02
C ALA A 25 -3.58 -5.84 9.60
N LEU A 26 -4.46 -5.30 8.77
CA LEU A 26 -5.51 -4.35 9.20
C LEU A 26 -6.52 -4.99 10.15
N ALA A 27 -6.84 -6.28 9.97
CA ALA A 27 -7.73 -7.00 10.88
C ALA A 27 -7.24 -6.99 12.34
N THR A 28 -5.92 -6.88 12.57
CA THR A 28 -5.34 -6.81 13.92
C THR A 28 -5.66 -5.51 14.67
N ILE A 29 -6.09 -4.47 13.96
CA ILE A 29 -6.48 -3.17 14.51
C ILE A 29 -7.99 -2.87 14.35
N GLY A 30 -8.79 -3.88 14.04
CA GLY A 30 -10.25 -3.73 13.82
C GLY A 30 -10.66 -3.51 12.36
N GLY A 31 -9.70 -3.51 11.43
CA GLY A 31 -9.95 -3.32 9.99
C GLY A 31 -10.09 -1.86 9.58
N LEU A 32 -10.04 -1.63 8.27
CA LEU A 32 -10.36 -0.33 7.64
C LEU A 32 -11.30 -0.56 6.46
N PRO A 33 -12.23 0.36 6.18
CA PRO A 33 -13.15 0.23 5.05
C PRO A 33 -12.41 0.31 3.71
N ARG A 34 -12.86 -0.48 2.74
CA ARG A 34 -12.45 -0.38 1.35
C ARG A 34 -13.09 0.85 0.71
N VAL A 35 -12.32 1.57 -0.10
CA VAL A 35 -12.81 2.73 -0.86
C VAL A 35 -12.38 2.62 -2.32
N GLU A 36 -13.18 3.18 -3.23
CA GLU A 36 -12.90 3.17 -4.68
C GLU A 36 -11.99 4.34 -5.10
N ALA A 37 -12.16 5.50 -4.47
CA ALA A 37 -11.36 6.70 -4.69
C ALA A 37 -10.67 7.13 -3.39
N PRO A 38 -9.39 7.52 -3.43
CA PRO A 38 -8.66 7.88 -2.23
C PRO A 38 -9.01 9.29 -1.73
N GLY A 39 -9.23 9.41 -0.42
CA GLY A 39 -9.16 10.66 0.33
C GLY A 39 -7.74 10.92 0.86
N ALA A 40 -7.43 12.17 1.21
CA ALA A 40 -6.11 12.51 1.77
C ALA A 40 -5.86 11.70 3.05
N GLY A 41 -4.68 11.08 3.14
CA GLY A 41 -4.29 10.19 4.23
C GLY A 41 -4.67 8.72 4.02
N ASP A 42 -5.46 8.39 3.01
CA ASP A 42 -5.80 6.99 2.71
C ASP A 42 -4.58 6.20 2.23
N ILE A 43 -4.59 4.91 2.53
CA ILE A 43 -3.49 3.99 2.19
C ILE A 43 -3.92 3.02 1.10
N ALA A 44 -2.95 2.54 0.35
CA ALA A 44 -3.20 1.62 -0.76
C ALA A 44 -2.08 0.60 -0.94
N VAL A 45 -2.44 -0.52 -1.56
CA VAL A 45 -1.50 -1.39 -2.25
C VAL A 45 -1.48 -0.96 -3.71
N LEU A 46 -0.29 -0.64 -4.21
CA LEU A 46 -0.05 -0.09 -5.53
C LEU A 46 0.88 -0.99 -6.33
N ARG A 47 0.73 -0.99 -7.66
CA ARG A 47 1.74 -1.47 -8.61
C ARG A 47 2.21 -0.30 -9.47
N ARG A 48 3.51 -0.20 -9.73
CA ARG A 48 4.01 0.79 -10.69
C ARG A 48 3.83 0.28 -12.11
N ALA A 49 3.49 1.18 -13.03
CA ALA A 49 3.35 0.83 -14.45
C ALA A 49 4.67 0.35 -15.07
N ASP A 50 5.81 0.88 -14.61
CA ASP A 50 7.15 0.54 -15.09
C ASP A 50 7.78 -0.66 -14.38
N CYS A 51 7.17 -1.15 -13.30
CA CYS A 51 7.61 -2.34 -12.57
C CYS A 51 6.40 -3.08 -11.98
N PRO A 52 5.58 -3.73 -12.84
CA PRO A 52 4.30 -4.30 -12.42
C PRO A 52 4.44 -5.51 -11.50
N LEU A 53 5.62 -6.13 -11.45
CA LEU A 53 5.88 -7.35 -10.68
C LEU A 53 6.02 -7.09 -9.17
N ARG A 54 6.23 -5.85 -8.73
CA ARG A 54 6.44 -5.53 -7.31
C ARG A 54 5.31 -4.64 -6.77
N PRO A 55 4.37 -5.21 -6.00
CA PRO A 55 3.44 -4.39 -5.24
C PRO A 55 4.18 -3.62 -4.14
N HIS A 56 3.66 -2.48 -3.76
CA HIS A 56 4.17 -1.67 -2.65
C HIS A 56 3.03 -0.93 -1.96
N GLY A 57 3.24 -0.52 -0.72
CA GLY A 57 2.32 0.35 -0.01
C GLY A 57 2.46 1.80 -0.48
N GLY A 58 1.36 2.54 -0.46
CA GLY A 58 1.37 3.98 -0.70
C GLY A 58 0.33 4.71 0.15
N LEU A 59 0.57 5.99 0.38
CA LEU A 59 -0.33 6.92 1.05
C LEU A 59 -0.75 8.02 0.07
N TRP A 60 -2.03 8.36 0.04
CA TRP A 60 -2.53 9.45 -0.79
C TRP A 60 -2.33 10.79 -0.10
N THR A 61 -1.58 11.69 -0.72
CA THR A 61 -1.30 13.03 -0.18
C THR A 61 -2.40 14.05 -0.48
N GLY A 62 -3.53 13.61 -1.04
CA GLY A 62 -4.60 14.47 -1.57
C GLY A 62 -4.52 14.66 -3.09
N THR A 63 -3.33 14.49 -3.69
CA THR A 63 -3.14 14.62 -5.16
C THR A 63 -2.17 13.61 -5.76
N ARG A 64 -1.32 12.97 -4.96
CA ARG A 64 -0.26 12.07 -5.40
C ARG A 64 -0.11 10.90 -4.43
N TRP A 65 0.57 9.84 -4.87
CA TRP A 65 0.92 8.70 -4.02
C TRP A 65 2.32 8.88 -3.44
N ALA A 66 2.44 8.84 -2.12
CA ALA A 66 3.71 8.76 -1.41
C ALA A 66 4.01 7.29 -1.09
N GLY A 67 5.22 6.83 -1.42
CA GLY A 67 5.68 5.48 -1.10
C GLY A 67 7.07 5.49 -0.47
N LEU A 68 7.40 4.44 0.27
CA LEU A 68 8.74 4.24 0.82
C LEU A 68 9.76 4.06 -0.32
N ALA A 69 10.94 4.65 -0.15
CA ALA A 69 12.13 4.45 -0.97
C ALA A 69 13.34 4.21 -0.06
N ASP A 70 14.42 3.64 -0.60
CA ASP A 70 15.60 3.21 0.16
C ASP A 70 16.18 4.29 1.09
N GLN A 71 16.11 5.56 0.67
CA GLN A 71 16.63 6.70 1.44
C GLN A 71 15.55 7.75 1.78
N GLY A 72 14.27 7.38 1.77
CA GLY A 72 13.20 8.30 2.15
C GLY A 72 11.87 7.99 1.49
N VAL A 73 11.31 8.99 0.81
CA VAL A 73 9.96 8.91 0.22
C VAL A 73 10.05 9.23 -1.27
N THR A 74 9.32 8.47 -2.08
CA THR A 74 9.06 8.81 -3.48
C THR A 74 7.63 9.30 -3.64
N ILE A 75 7.43 10.32 -4.48
CA ILE A 75 6.11 10.86 -4.81
C ILE A 75 5.80 10.51 -6.27
N LEU A 76 4.76 9.70 -6.46
CA LEU A 76 4.33 9.20 -7.75
C LEU A 76 3.05 9.91 -8.20
N ARG A 77 3.00 10.27 -9.48
CA ARG A 77 1.76 10.75 -10.11
C ARG A 77 0.75 9.61 -10.14
N PRO A 78 -0.57 9.89 -10.05
CA PRO A 78 -1.60 8.85 -10.08
C PRO A 78 -1.49 7.92 -11.28
N ALA A 79 -1.22 8.48 -12.47
CA ALA A 79 -1.06 7.72 -13.71
C ALA A 79 0.16 6.79 -13.77
N MET A 80 1.11 6.91 -12.83
CA MET A 80 2.30 6.05 -12.77
C MET A 80 2.07 4.77 -11.99
N VAL A 81 0.93 4.65 -11.31
CA VAL A 81 0.61 3.51 -10.46
C VAL A 81 -0.81 3.02 -10.72
N GLN A 82 -1.03 1.74 -10.47
CA GLN A 82 -2.33 1.10 -10.42
C GLN A 82 -2.62 0.73 -8.97
N PRO A 83 -3.64 1.32 -8.33
CA PRO A 83 -4.14 0.83 -7.06
C PRO A 83 -4.75 -0.56 -7.26
N LEU A 84 -4.23 -1.55 -6.54
CA LEU A 84 -4.90 -2.84 -6.38
C LEU A 84 -6.00 -2.72 -5.32
N ALA A 85 -5.78 -1.83 -4.36
CA ALA A 85 -6.59 -1.75 -3.18
C ALA A 85 -6.37 -0.45 -2.43
N ILE A 86 -7.44 0.22 -2.00
CA ILE A 86 -7.41 1.44 -1.18
C ILE A 86 -8.24 1.24 0.08
N TRP A 87 -7.73 1.70 1.22
CA TRP A 87 -8.45 1.71 2.49
C TRP A 87 -8.57 3.13 3.03
N GLY A 88 -9.80 3.45 3.43
CA GLY A 88 -10.13 4.71 4.07
C GLY A 88 -9.58 4.74 5.49
N VAL A 89 -8.63 5.62 5.77
CA VAL A 89 -8.08 5.75 7.14
C VAL A 89 -8.97 6.66 7.99
N GLY A 90 -9.73 7.56 7.36
CA GLY A 90 -10.62 8.48 8.07
C GLY A 90 -9.87 9.58 8.81
N TYR A 91 -8.67 9.94 8.34
CA TYR A 91 -8.01 11.15 8.83
C TYR A 91 -8.91 12.35 8.55
N ALA A 92 -9.27 13.07 9.61
CA ALA A 92 -9.85 14.40 9.47
C ALA A 92 -8.76 15.31 8.90
N ALA A 93 -8.85 15.61 7.60
CA ALA A 93 -7.99 16.59 6.94
C ALA A 93 -8.36 18.02 7.37
#